data_AF-A0A963ANT8-F1
#
_entry.id   AF-A0A963ANT8-F1
#
_cell.length_a   1.000
_cell.length_b   1.000
_cell.length_c   1.000
_cell.angle_alpha   90.00
_cell.angle_beta   90.00
_cell.angle_gamma   90.00
#
_symmetry.space_group_name_H-M   'P 1'
#
loop_
_entity.id
_entity.type
_entity.pdbx_description
1 polymer ?
#
loop_
_entity_poly.entity_id
_entity_poly.type
_entity_poly.pdbx_seq_one_letter_code
_entity_poly.pdbx_strand_id
1 'polypeptide(L)'
;MSVATLIKRSTARLLIPLLLSLQIAMPASGRDLEEIRQSGVLRHLGAPYAHFVTGSGDGLDVELITLFAEYLGVQYRFVETNWKDVIADLSGKKFVVHGENVEITGNA
;
A
#
# COMPACT_ATOMS: atom_id res chain seq x y z
N MET A 1 29.70 -41.00 25.73
CA MET A 1 28.85 -39.89 25.22
C MET A 1 27.47 -40.48 24.95
N SER A 2 26.43 -40.07 25.71
CA SER A 2 25.13 -40.77 25.75
C SER A 2 24.23 -40.41 24.56
N VAL A 3 23.58 -41.41 23.97
CA VAL A 3 22.63 -41.29 22.84
C VAL A 3 21.52 -40.27 23.12
N ALA A 4 21.12 -40.10 24.39
CA ALA A 4 20.12 -39.11 24.82
C ALA A 4 20.56 -37.65 24.59
N THR A 5 21.87 -37.36 24.61
CA THR A 5 22.41 -36.00 24.35
C THR A 5 22.45 -35.68 22.84
N LEU A 6 22.55 -36.71 22.00
CA LEU A 6 22.57 -36.56 20.54
C LEU A 6 21.15 -36.28 20.00
N ILE A 7 20.13 -36.91 20.57
CA ILE A 7 18.71 -36.72 20.19
C ILE A 7 18.21 -35.31 20.58
N LYS A 8 18.55 -34.81 21.77
CA LYS A 8 18.15 -33.47 22.26
C LYS A 8 18.77 -32.30 21.47
N ARG A 9 19.95 -32.52 20.87
CA ARG A 9 20.65 -31.53 20.02
C ARG A 9 20.13 -31.51 18.57
N SER A 10 19.52 -32.60 18.13
CA SER A 10 18.98 -32.76 16.76
C SER A 10 17.64 -32.05 16.59
N THR A 11 16.76 -32.14 17.59
CA THR A 11 15.44 -31.47 17.56
C THR A 11 15.54 -29.95 17.64
N ALA A 12 16.47 -29.41 18.44
CA ALA A 12 16.71 -27.97 18.53
C ALA A 12 17.26 -27.36 17.22
N ARG A 13 17.97 -28.13 16.39
CA ARG A 13 18.52 -27.68 15.10
C ARG A 13 17.49 -27.68 13.96
N LEU A 14 16.43 -28.47 14.06
CA LEU A 14 15.30 -28.49 13.11
C LEU A 14 14.26 -27.40 13.40
N LEU A 15 14.16 -26.92 14.65
CA LEU A 15 13.24 -25.84 15.03
C LEU A 15 13.64 -24.46 14.50
N ILE A 16 14.95 -24.19 14.37
CA ILE A 16 15.48 -22.90 13.89
C ILE A 16 15.11 -22.63 12.42
N PRO A 17 15.33 -23.54 11.44
CA PRO A 17 14.91 -23.29 10.07
C PRO A 17 13.38 -23.23 9.92
N LEU A 18 12.64 -23.97 10.76
CA LEU A 18 11.17 -23.94 10.79
C LEU A 18 10.63 -22.58 11.27
N LEU A 19 11.22 -22.00 12.32
CA LEU A 19 10.89 -20.65 12.78
C LEU A 19 11.28 -19.57 11.76
N LEU A 20 12.38 -19.77 11.02
CA LEU A 20 12.85 -18.85 9.99
C LEU A 20 11.95 -18.88 8.74
N SER A 21 11.38 -20.04 8.39
CA SER A 21 10.43 -20.19 7.28
C SER A 21 9.07 -19.53 7.53
N LEU A 22 8.69 -19.27 8.79
CA LEU A 22 7.37 -18.72 9.15
C LEU A 22 7.29 -17.19 8.99
N GLN A 23 8.39 -16.51 8.64
CA GLN A 23 8.45 -15.04 8.54
C GLN A 23 8.13 -14.49 7.14
N ILE A 24 7.84 -15.33 6.14
CA ILE A 24 7.83 -14.92 4.71
C ILE A 24 6.42 -14.63 4.19
N ALA A 25 5.50 -14.15 5.02
CA ALA A 25 4.19 -13.71 4.55
C ALA A 25 3.73 -12.46 5.30
N MET A 26 4.49 -11.37 5.17
CA MET A 26 3.92 -10.05 5.43
C MET A 26 2.92 -9.77 4.28
N PRO A 27 1.61 -9.68 4.56
CA PRO A 27 0.66 -9.28 3.53
C PRO A 27 1.07 -7.90 3.01
N ALA A 28 1.05 -7.73 1.70
CA ALA A 28 1.20 -6.40 1.11
C ALA A 28 0.09 -5.52 1.69
N SER A 29 0.45 -4.45 2.39
CA SER A 29 -0.49 -3.55 3.04
C SER A 29 -1.11 -2.61 2.00
N GLY A 30 -2.00 -3.15 1.16
CA GLY A 30 -2.97 -2.38 0.40
C GLY A 30 -4.29 -2.38 1.15
N ARG A 31 -4.98 -1.24 1.20
CA ARG A 31 -6.28 -1.18 1.86
C ARG A 31 -7.34 -1.86 1.00
N ASP A 32 -8.03 -2.85 1.55
CA ASP A 32 -9.15 -3.49 0.86
C ASP A 32 -10.48 -2.74 1.10
N LEU A 33 -11.56 -3.21 0.47
CA LEU A 33 -12.87 -2.57 0.58
C LEU A 33 -13.41 -2.58 2.02
N GLU A 34 -13.17 -3.65 2.77
CA GLU A 34 -13.66 -3.79 4.14
C GLU A 34 -12.91 -2.80 5.04
N GLU A 35 -11.59 -2.70 4.89
CA GLU A 35 -10.80 -1.70 5.61
C GLU A 35 -11.21 -0.27 5.25
N ILE A 36 -11.55 0.01 3.99
CA ILE A 36 -12.08 1.32 3.56
C ILE A 36 -13.38 1.64 4.29
N ARG A 37 -14.33 0.71 4.30
CA ARG A 37 -15.61 0.86 5.02
C ARG A 37 -15.40 1.07 6.51
N GLN A 38 -14.53 0.28 7.14
CA GLN A 38 -14.22 0.39 8.57
C GLN A 38 -13.64 1.76 8.94
N SER A 39 -12.80 2.35 8.09
CA SER A 39 -12.28 3.70 8.35
C SER A 39 -13.29 4.82 8.12
N GLY A 40 -14.36 4.55 7.38
CA GLY A 40 -15.36 5.53 7.00
C GLY A 40 -14.87 6.60 6.01
N VAL A 41 -13.70 6.45 5.36
CA VAL A 41 -13.16 7.46 4.42
C VAL A 41 -12.58 6.82 3.15
N LEU A 42 -13.06 7.27 1.99
CA LEU A 42 -12.42 7.01 0.69
C LEU A 42 -11.61 8.24 0.26
N ARG A 43 -10.30 8.04 0.06
CA ARG A 43 -9.37 9.08 -0.38
C ARG A 43 -9.18 9.02 -1.89
N HIS A 44 -9.41 10.13 -2.57
CA HIS A 44 -9.16 10.31 -3.99
C HIS A 44 -7.90 11.14 -4.19
N LEU A 45 -6.82 10.51 -4.64
CA LEU A 45 -5.60 11.20 -5.05
C LEU A 45 -5.80 11.79 -6.45
N GLY A 46 -5.73 13.11 -6.61
CA GLY A 46 -6.00 13.78 -7.88
C GLY A 46 -5.00 14.88 -8.22
N ALA A 47 -4.49 14.85 -9.45
CA ALA A 47 -3.70 15.92 -10.05
C ALA A 47 -4.61 16.77 -10.96
N PRO A 48 -4.57 18.11 -10.88
CA PRO A 48 -5.35 18.96 -11.78
C PRO A 48 -5.05 18.64 -13.25
N TYR A 49 -6.08 18.24 -13.99
CA TYR A 49 -5.97 17.89 -15.40
C TYR A 49 -7.32 17.98 -16.11
N ALA A 50 -7.38 18.84 -17.12
CA ALA A 50 -8.57 19.10 -17.93
C ALA A 50 -9.83 19.29 -17.05
N HIS A 51 -10.93 18.61 -17.40
CA HIS A 51 -12.20 18.66 -16.67
C HIS A 51 -12.42 17.42 -15.78
N PHE A 52 -11.40 16.61 -15.54
CA PHE A 52 -11.47 15.46 -14.63
C PHE A 52 -11.27 15.89 -13.17
N VAL A 53 -10.27 16.74 -12.96
CA VAL A 53 -10.00 17.47 -11.71
C VAL A 53 -9.66 18.90 -12.12
N THR A 54 -10.53 19.86 -11.85
CA THR A 54 -10.34 21.25 -12.34
C THR A 54 -9.39 22.07 -11.44
N GLY A 55 -9.20 21.63 -10.19
CA GLY A 55 -8.53 22.40 -9.13
C GLY A 55 -9.47 23.26 -8.26
N SER A 56 -10.75 23.38 -8.61
CA SER A 56 -11.76 24.09 -7.80
C SER A 56 -12.53 23.18 -6.83
N GLY A 57 -12.13 21.92 -6.72
CA GLY A 57 -12.84 20.90 -5.95
C GLY A 57 -13.94 20.18 -6.72
N ASP A 58 -13.93 20.24 -8.05
CA ASP A 58 -14.89 19.60 -8.96
C ASP A 58 -14.19 18.97 -10.19
N GLY A 59 -15.00 18.38 -11.08
CA GLY A 59 -14.58 17.66 -12.28
C GLY A 59 -15.15 16.24 -12.31
N LEU A 60 -15.08 15.60 -13.49
CA LEU A 60 -15.68 14.29 -13.72
C LEU A 60 -15.24 13.24 -12.69
N ASP A 61 -13.94 13.15 -12.40
CA ASP A 61 -13.39 12.15 -11.47
C ASP A 61 -13.76 12.51 -10.03
N VAL A 62 -13.77 13.79 -9.69
CA VAL A 62 -14.17 14.26 -8.36
C VAL A 62 -15.64 13.89 -8.10
N GLU A 63 -16.54 14.18 -9.04
CA GLU A 63 -17.97 13.88 -8.90
C GLU A 63 -18.22 12.37 -8.88
N LEU A 64 -17.58 11.62 -9.78
CA LEU A 64 -17.72 10.16 -9.85
C LEU A 64 -17.29 9.50 -8.54
N ILE A 65 -16.11 9.84 -8.02
CA ILE A 65 -15.61 9.23 -6.79
C ILE A 65 -16.37 9.72 -5.56
N THR A 66 -16.91 10.95 -5.58
CA THR A 66 -17.79 11.43 -4.52
C THR A 66 -19.07 10.59 -4.45
N LEU A 67 -19.74 10.37 -5.58
CA LEU A 67 -20.95 9.53 -5.64
C LEU A 67 -20.64 8.07 -5.31
N PHE A 68 -19.47 7.57 -5.67
CA PHE A 68 -19.04 6.23 -5.30
C PHE A 68 -18.78 6.11 -3.79
N ALA A 69 -18.19 7.12 -3.15
CA ALA A 69 -18.02 7.16 -1.70
C ALA A 69 -19.38 7.15 -0.97
N GLU A 70 -20.36 7.91 -1.49
CA GLU A 70 -21.73 7.92 -0.99
C GLU A 70 -22.37 6.52 -1.12
N TYR A 71 -22.24 5.88 -2.28
CA TYR A 71 -22.71 4.51 -2.50
C TYR A 71 -22.09 3.51 -1.51
N LEU A 72 -20.82 3.70 -1.16
CA LEU A 72 -20.12 2.88 -0.18
C LEU A 72 -20.49 3.21 1.27
N GLY A 73 -21.19 4.32 1.53
CA GLY A 73 -21.52 4.80 2.87
C GLY A 73 -20.32 5.40 3.62
N VAL A 74 -19.33 5.93 2.89
CA VAL A 74 -18.10 6.50 3.48
C VAL A 74 -17.91 7.97 3.06
N GLN A 75 -17.15 8.72 3.85
CA GLN A 75 -16.80 10.10 3.54
C GLN A 75 -15.81 10.17 2.36
N TYR A 76 -16.11 11.02 1.38
CA TYR A 76 -15.15 11.40 0.34
C TYR A 76 -14.09 12.36 0.88
N ARG A 77 -12.81 12.14 0.52
CA ARG A 77 -11.71 13.06 0.78
C ARG A 77 -10.81 13.20 -0.44
N PHE A 78 -10.79 14.39 -1.03
CA PHE A 78 -9.80 14.75 -2.03
C PHE A 78 -8.40 14.89 -1.41
N VAL A 79 -7.38 14.40 -2.11
CA VAL A 79 -5.97 14.53 -1.77
C VAL A 79 -5.28 15.08 -3.02
N GLU A 80 -4.83 16.32 -2.96
CA GLU A 80 -4.16 16.97 -4.07
C GLU A 80 -2.76 16.38 -4.30
N THR A 81 -2.38 16.25 -5.57
CA THR A 81 -1.03 15.90 -6.04
C THR A 81 -0.76 16.60 -7.38
N ASN A 82 0.37 16.29 -8.02
CA ASN A 82 0.73 16.78 -9.34
C ASN A 82 1.35 15.65 -10.18
N TRP A 83 1.44 15.83 -11.51
CA TRP A 83 1.94 14.79 -12.42
C TRP A 83 3.39 14.36 -12.19
N LYS A 84 4.22 15.22 -11.59
CA LYS A 84 5.60 14.88 -11.26
C LYS A 84 5.66 13.92 -10.07
N ASP A 85 4.78 14.10 -9.09
CA ASP A 85 4.85 13.41 -7.80
C ASP A 85 3.79 12.29 -7.64
N VAL A 86 2.78 12.21 -8.52
CA VAL A 86 1.61 11.30 -8.40
C VAL A 86 1.98 9.83 -8.17
N ILE A 87 3.04 9.32 -8.80
CA ILE A 87 3.47 7.92 -8.61
C ILE A 87 4.09 7.73 -7.23
N ALA A 88 4.84 8.71 -6.74
CA ALA A 88 5.44 8.66 -5.41
C ALA A 88 4.35 8.75 -4.33
N ASP A 89 3.39 9.67 -4.50
CA ASP A 89 2.26 9.85 -3.59
C ASP A 89 1.34 8.63 -3.55
N LEU A 90 1.10 7.98 -4.70
CA LEU A 90 0.29 6.77 -4.78
C LEU A 90 0.97 5.55 -4.14
N SER A 91 2.26 5.36 -4.42
CA SER A 91 3.01 4.18 -3.94
C SER A 91 3.53 4.33 -2.52
N GLY A 92 3.61 5.56 -1.99
CA GLY A 92 4.31 5.87 -0.75
C GLY A 92 5.82 5.69 -0.85
N LYS A 93 6.40 5.68 -2.07
CA LYS A 93 7.81 5.44 -2.34
C LYS A 93 8.43 6.57 -3.15
N LYS A 94 9.64 6.99 -2.77
CA LYS A 94 10.51 7.83 -3.59
C LYS A 94 11.34 6.95 -4.49
N PHE A 95 11.52 7.36 -5.74
CA PHE A 95 12.26 6.59 -6.73
C PHE A 95 13.01 7.50 -7.71
N VAL A 96 13.99 6.90 -8.39
CA VAL A 96 14.71 7.50 -9.52
C VAL A 96 14.61 6.53 -10.70
N VAL A 97 14.42 7.08 -11.90
CA VAL A 97 14.33 6.30 -13.14
C VAL A 97 15.64 6.42 -13.90
N HIS A 98 16.23 5.27 -14.23
CA HIS A 98 17.46 5.12 -15.01
C HIS A 98 17.17 4.31 -16.28
N GLY A 99 16.70 4.99 -17.33
CA GLY A 99 16.26 4.33 -18.56
C GLY A 99 15.05 3.44 -18.28
N GLU A 100 15.20 2.13 -18.45
CA GLU A 100 14.15 1.14 -18.17
C GLU A 100 14.14 0.66 -16.69
N ASN A 101 15.13 1.06 -15.89
CA ASN A 101 15.23 0.65 -14.48
C ASN A 101 14.65 1.71 -13.54
N VAL A 102 14.04 1.25 -12.44
CA VAL A 102 13.55 2.11 -11.36
C VAL A 102 14.25 1.72 -10.07
N GLU A 103 14.91 2.68 -9.42
CA GLU A 103 15.55 2.51 -8.12
C GLU A 103 14.71 3.20 -7.04
N ILE A 104 14.26 2.44 -6.04
CA ILE A 104 13.55 2.99 -4.88
C ILE A 104 14.58 3.60 -3.92
N THR A 105 14.46 4.90 -3.67
CA THR A 105 15.41 5.67 -2.85
C THR A 105 14.89 6.00 -1.46
N GLY A 106 13.60 5.77 -1.20
CA GLY A 106 13.02 5.98 0.13
C GLY A 106 11.50 5.85 0.17
N ASN A 107 10.91 6.32 1.27
CA ASN A 107 9.46 6.48 1.42
C ASN A 107 9.07 7.94 1.12
N ALA A 108 7.87 8.12 0.56
CA ALA A 108 7.26 9.43 0.28
C ALA A 108 6.97 10.18 1.58
#